data_AF-A0A455U515-F1
#
_entry.id   AF-A0A455U515-F1
#
_cell.length_a   1.000
_cell.length_b   1.000
_cell.length_c   1.000
_cell.angle_alpha   90.00
_cell.angle_beta   90.00
_cell.angle_gamma   90.00
#
_symmetry.space_group_name_H-M   'P 1'
#
loop_
_entity.id
_entity.type
_entity.pdbx_description
1 polymer ?
#
loop_
_entity_poly.entity_id
_entity_poly.type
_entity_poly.pdbx_seq_one_letter_code
_entity_poly.pdbx_strand_id
1 'polypeptide(L)'
;MVRDFGVDHVLWLSNGHLEGDDTDSHIDTLARFCDPSTIAYVRCDDPNDPHYSALAAMEQELQAFRQRNGEPYRLIALPWPQACFDPDDGHRLPATYANFLIINQAVLVPTYGDPADVTALHALANAFPEHMLIPIECTSVIRQHGSLHCLTMQLPQGTLAQGAPAQRSGDTD
;
A
#
# COMPACT_ATOMS: atom_id res chain seq x y z
N MET A 1 -1.81 20.03 -9.45
CA MET A 1 -1.12 18.73 -9.28
C MET A 1 0.37 18.90 -8.99
N VAL A 2 1.23 19.21 -9.98
CA VAL A 2 2.69 19.37 -9.77
C VAL A 2 3.04 20.42 -8.69
N ARG A 3 2.36 21.57 -8.70
CA ARG A 3 2.58 22.64 -7.70
C ARG A 3 2.06 22.30 -6.30
N ASP A 4 0.98 21.53 -6.20
CA ASP A 4 0.31 21.26 -4.92
C ASP A 4 1.04 20.16 -4.13
N PHE A 5 1.60 19.18 -4.85
CA PHE A 5 2.37 18.08 -4.25
C PHE A 5 3.89 18.32 -4.27
N GLY A 6 4.35 19.42 -4.87
CA GLY A 6 5.79 19.71 -5.00
C GLY A 6 6.56 18.68 -5.84
N VAL A 7 5.87 17.95 -6.71
CA VAL A 7 6.45 16.91 -7.58
C VAL A 7 6.61 17.44 -8.99
N ASP A 8 7.76 17.23 -9.63
CA ASP A 8 7.97 17.63 -11.03
C ASP A 8 8.01 16.43 -12.00
N HIS A 9 7.91 15.20 -11.48
CA HIS A 9 7.90 13.95 -12.24
C HIS A 9 6.75 13.06 -11.77
N VAL A 10 5.95 12.57 -12.71
CA VAL A 10 4.78 11.72 -12.45
C VAL A 10 4.89 10.46 -13.31
N LEU A 11 4.80 9.30 -12.66
CA LEU A 11 4.76 7.99 -13.31
C LEU A 11 3.31 7.55 -13.40
N TRP A 12 2.84 7.24 -14.61
CA TRP A 12 1.45 6.87 -14.87
C TRP A 12 1.34 5.40 -15.24
N LEU A 13 0.59 4.64 -14.44
CA LEU A 13 0.14 3.30 -14.80
C LEU A 13 -1.19 3.43 -15.56
N SER A 14 -1.29 2.73 -16.68
CA SER A 14 -2.54 2.62 -17.45
C SER A 14 -3.24 1.28 -17.20
N ASN A 15 -2.57 0.38 -16.50
CA ASN A 15 -3.02 -0.97 -16.18
C ASN A 15 -2.96 -1.24 -14.68
N GLY A 16 -3.73 -2.23 -14.23
CA GLY A 16 -3.86 -2.61 -12.82
C GLY A 16 -5.22 -2.20 -12.25
N HIS A 17 -5.92 -3.18 -11.70
CA HIS A 17 -7.22 -3.04 -11.03
C HIS A 17 -7.41 -4.25 -10.10
N LEU A 18 -8.22 -4.11 -9.06
CA LEU A 18 -8.68 -5.20 -8.20
C LEU A 18 -10.21 -5.23 -8.17
N GLU A 19 -10.82 -6.37 -8.48
CA GLU A 19 -12.25 -6.60 -8.39
C GLU A 19 -12.72 -6.45 -6.95
N GLY A 20 -13.86 -5.78 -6.75
CA GLY A 20 -14.36 -5.39 -5.44
C GLY A 20 -13.70 -4.11 -4.88
N ASP A 21 -12.78 -3.48 -5.62
CA ASP A 21 -12.28 -2.15 -5.31
C ASP A 21 -13.27 -1.07 -5.80
N ASP A 22 -13.93 -0.40 -4.86
CA ASP A 22 -14.87 0.70 -5.12
C ASP A 22 -14.17 2.05 -5.38
N THR A 23 -12.84 2.07 -5.45
CA THR A 23 -12.04 3.31 -5.51
C THR A 23 -11.54 3.71 -6.90
N ASP A 24 -12.10 3.14 -7.97
CA ASP A 24 -11.60 3.31 -9.34
C ASP A 24 -10.11 2.89 -9.51
N SER A 25 -9.65 1.89 -8.75
CA SER A 25 -8.27 1.35 -8.77
C SER A 25 -7.23 2.29 -8.14
N HIS A 26 -7.39 2.62 -6.85
CA HIS A 26 -6.38 3.42 -6.16
C HIS A 26 -4.99 2.76 -6.19
N ILE A 27 -3.96 3.58 -6.45
CA ILE A 27 -2.57 3.12 -6.53
C ILE A 27 -2.08 2.42 -5.26
N ASP A 28 -2.64 2.73 -4.09
CA ASP A 28 -2.24 2.18 -2.80
C ASP A 28 -2.66 0.71 -2.59
N THR A 29 -3.48 0.15 -3.49
CA THR A 29 -3.81 -1.27 -3.52
C THR A 29 -2.98 -2.05 -4.55
N LEU A 30 -2.28 -1.34 -5.45
CA LEU A 30 -1.58 -1.89 -6.60
C LEU A 30 -0.05 -1.82 -6.50
N ALA A 31 0.49 -0.63 -6.21
CA ALA A 31 1.93 -0.39 -6.16
C ALA A 31 2.30 0.73 -5.17
N ARG A 32 3.38 0.52 -4.42
CA ARG A 32 3.85 1.45 -3.38
C ARG A 32 5.36 1.63 -3.41
N PHE A 33 5.79 2.88 -3.28
CA PHE A 33 7.18 3.17 -2.95
C PHE A 33 7.53 2.64 -1.57
N CYS A 34 8.60 1.86 -1.49
CA CYS A 34 9.23 1.43 -0.22
C CYS A 34 10.33 2.41 0.20
N ASP A 35 11.04 2.96 -0.79
CA ASP A 35 12.05 4.00 -0.68
C ASP A 35 12.07 4.80 -2.02
N PRO A 36 12.90 5.84 -2.18
CA PRO A 36 12.94 6.65 -3.42
C PRO A 36 13.26 5.88 -4.72
N SER A 37 13.80 4.67 -4.62
CA SER A 37 14.28 3.83 -5.72
C SER A 37 13.64 2.44 -5.79
N THR A 38 12.83 2.04 -4.80
CA THR A 38 12.20 0.72 -4.72
C THR A 38 10.68 0.83 -4.73
N ILE A 39 10.02 0.02 -5.57
CA ILE A 39 8.57 -0.10 -5.66
C ILE A 39 8.16 -1.54 -5.35
N ALA A 40 7.30 -1.73 -4.35
CA ALA A 40 6.56 -2.98 -4.16
C ALA A 40 5.26 -2.95 -4.98
N TYR A 41 4.87 -4.06 -5.58
CA TYR A 41 3.67 -4.12 -6.43
C TYR A 41 3.00 -5.49 -6.39
N VAL A 42 1.70 -5.54 -6.63
CA VAL A 42 0.93 -6.79 -6.66
C VAL A 42 1.20 -7.55 -7.95
N ARG A 43 1.47 -8.85 -7.86
CA ARG A 43 1.66 -9.74 -9.01
C ARG A 43 0.76 -10.97 -8.91
N CYS A 44 -0.12 -11.13 -9.90
CA CYS A 44 -0.91 -12.35 -10.12
C CYS A 44 -0.15 -13.32 -11.02
N ASP A 45 0.05 -14.54 -10.55
CA ASP A 45 0.74 -15.62 -11.27
C ASP A 45 -0.21 -16.74 -11.75
N ASP A 46 -1.52 -16.63 -11.52
CA ASP A 46 -2.54 -17.54 -12.04
C ASP A 46 -3.12 -17.02 -13.36
N PRO A 47 -2.82 -17.62 -14.52
CA PRO A 47 -3.33 -17.20 -15.83
C PRO A 47 -4.85 -17.31 -15.98
N ASN A 48 -5.53 -18.01 -15.08
CA ASN A 48 -6.99 -18.18 -15.11
C ASN A 48 -7.72 -17.14 -14.24
N ASP A 49 -6.99 -16.37 -13.41
CA ASP A 49 -7.60 -15.30 -12.63
C ASP A 49 -7.92 -14.10 -13.54
N PRO A 50 -9.12 -13.49 -13.42
CA PRO A 50 -9.48 -12.31 -14.22
C PRO A 50 -8.48 -11.15 -14.11
N HIS A 51 -7.71 -11.05 -13.03
CA HIS A 51 -6.73 -9.97 -12.82
C HIS A 51 -5.40 -10.19 -13.54
N TYR A 52 -5.11 -11.42 -13.98
CA TYR A 52 -3.79 -11.80 -14.48
C TYR A 52 -3.31 -10.89 -15.61
N SER A 53 -4.15 -10.70 -16.64
CA SER A 53 -3.78 -9.90 -17.81
C SER A 53 -3.50 -8.44 -17.44
N ALA A 54 -4.31 -7.85 -16.55
CA ALA A 54 -4.17 -6.45 -16.15
C ALA A 54 -2.93 -6.24 -15.28
N LEU A 55 -2.69 -7.13 -14.32
CA LEU A 55 -1.53 -7.04 -13.42
C LEU A 55 -0.21 -7.37 -14.14
N ALA A 56 -0.22 -8.29 -15.11
CA ALA A 56 0.94 -8.55 -15.95
C ALA A 56 1.29 -7.33 -16.82
N ALA A 57 0.28 -6.64 -17.38
CA ALA A 57 0.49 -5.40 -18.13
C ALA A 57 1.03 -4.27 -17.23
N MET A 58 0.51 -4.13 -16.00
CA MET A 58 1.02 -3.20 -15.00
C MET A 58 2.49 -3.50 -14.64
N GLU A 59 2.87 -4.76 -14.48
CA GLU A 59 4.27 -5.16 -14.23
C GLU A 59 5.19 -4.69 -15.38
N GLN A 60 4.75 -4.79 -16.64
CA GLN A 60 5.53 -4.29 -17.78
C GLN A 60 5.70 -2.76 -17.75
N GLU A 61 4.67 -2.02 -17.35
CA GLU A 61 4.76 -0.56 -17.18
C GLU A 61 5.75 -0.19 -16.07
N LEU A 62 5.69 -0.88 -14.93
CA LEU A 62 6.63 -0.70 -13.82
C LEU A 62 8.08 -0.98 -14.22
N GLN A 63 8.32 -2.04 -15.02
CA GLN A 63 9.64 -2.37 -15.56
C GLN A 63 10.17 -1.30 -16.53
N ALA A 64 9.27 -0.57 -17.21
CA ALA A 64 9.63 0.52 -18.13
C ALA A 64 9.90 1.85 -17.40
N PHE A 65 9.40 2.03 -16.18
CA PHE A 65 9.64 3.25 -15.42
C PHE A 65 11.12 3.49 -15.12
N ARG A 66 11.48 4.77 -15.09
CA ARG A 66 12.84 5.22 -14.81
C ARG A 66 12.83 6.28 -13.73
N GLN A 67 13.81 6.18 -12.85
CA GLN A 67 14.19 7.24 -11.92
C GLN A 67 14.69 8.46 -12.70
N ARG A 68 14.82 9.58 -12.00
CA ARG A 68 15.27 10.86 -12.60
C ARG A 68 16.68 10.81 -13.19
N ASN A 69 17.52 9.95 -12.63
CA ASN A 69 18.88 9.70 -13.10
C ASN A 69 18.92 8.73 -14.31
N GLY A 70 17.77 8.26 -14.79
CA GLY A 70 17.65 7.32 -15.90
C GLY A 70 17.78 5.84 -15.52
N GLU A 71 18.03 5.52 -14.25
CA GLU A 71 18.10 4.13 -13.78
C GLU A 71 16.71 3.52 -13.60
N PRO A 72 16.55 2.19 -13.74
CA PRO A 72 15.29 1.52 -13.43
C PRO A 72 14.98 1.56 -11.92
N TYR A 73 13.71 1.42 -11.57
CA TYR A 73 13.32 1.15 -10.18
C TYR A 73 13.65 -0.29 -9.80
N ARG A 74 14.02 -0.53 -8.54
CA ARG A 74 14.04 -1.88 -7.97
C ARG A 74 12.60 -2.31 -7.71
N LEU A 75 12.18 -3.42 -8.30
CA LEU A 75 10.80 -3.91 -8.16
C LEU A 75 10.73 -5.09 -7.20
N ILE A 76 9.79 -5.06 -6.26
CA ILE A 76 9.50 -6.12 -5.29
C ILE A 76 8.09 -6.66 -5.54
N ALA A 77 8.00 -7.84 -6.13
CA ALA A 77 6.72 -8.49 -6.37
C ALA A 77 6.11 -8.96 -5.04
N LEU A 78 4.89 -8.54 -4.77
CA LEU A 78 4.05 -9.06 -3.68
C LEU A 78 3.15 -10.17 -4.22
N PRO A 79 2.97 -11.26 -3.47
CA PRO A 79 2.21 -12.41 -3.94
C PRO A 79 0.72 -12.06 -4.09
N TRP A 80 0.05 -12.76 -4.99
CA TRP A 80 -1.39 -12.74 -5.11
C TRP A 80 -2.01 -13.60 -4.00
N PRO A 81 -2.83 -13.03 -3.09
CA PRO A 81 -3.54 -13.85 -2.11
C PRO A 81 -4.58 -14.73 -2.80
N GLN A 82 -4.98 -15.83 -2.15
CA GLN A 82 -6.15 -16.58 -2.62
C GLN A 82 -7.38 -15.66 -2.63
N ALA A 83 -8.30 -15.94 -3.55
CA ALA A 83 -9.54 -15.19 -3.64
C ALA A 83 -10.30 -15.28 -2.30
N CYS A 84 -10.45 -14.14 -1.65
CA CYS A 84 -11.27 -14.00 -0.45
C CYS A 84 -12.67 -13.57 -0.87
N PHE A 85 -13.70 -14.14 -0.24
CA PHE A 85 -15.10 -13.84 -0.55
C PHE A 85 -15.82 -13.41 0.71
N ASP A 86 -16.74 -12.45 0.58
CA ASP A 86 -17.60 -12.05 1.67
C ASP A 86 -18.56 -13.18 2.03
N PRO A 87 -18.67 -13.57 3.33
CA PRO A 87 -19.53 -14.67 3.74
C PRO A 87 -21.03 -14.35 3.64
N ASP A 88 -21.43 -13.07 3.58
CA ASP A 88 -22.83 -12.66 3.62
C ASP A 88 -23.47 -12.62 2.22
N ASP A 89 -22.75 -12.17 1.19
CA ASP A 89 -23.27 -12.05 -0.18
C ASP A 89 -22.41 -12.73 -1.27
N GLY A 90 -21.22 -13.23 -0.92
CA GLY A 90 -20.35 -14.03 -1.79
C GLY A 90 -19.54 -13.24 -2.83
N HIS A 91 -19.50 -11.91 -2.79
CA HIS A 91 -18.65 -11.14 -3.71
C HIS A 91 -17.16 -11.27 -3.34
N ARG A 92 -16.27 -11.06 -4.32
CA ARG A 92 -14.82 -11.14 -4.13
C ARG A 92 -14.33 -9.88 -3.40
N LEU A 93 -13.57 -10.06 -2.33
CA LEU A 93 -12.98 -8.98 -1.54
C LEU A 93 -11.61 -8.56 -2.10
N PRO A 94 -11.25 -7.26 -2.06
CA PRO A 94 -10.02 -6.72 -2.64
C PRO A 94 -8.80 -6.93 -1.71
N ALA A 95 -8.49 -8.18 -1.35
CA ALA A 95 -7.34 -8.51 -0.52
C ALA A 95 -6.03 -8.18 -1.25
N THR A 96 -5.13 -7.42 -0.61
CA THR A 96 -3.82 -7.04 -1.18
C THR A 96 -2.79 -6.72 -0.11
N TYR A 97 -1.59 -7.30 -0.26
CA TYR A 97 -0.46 -6.98 0.62
C TYR A 97 0.17 -5.61 0.34
N ALA A 98 -0.15 -4.95 -0.78
CA ALA A 98 0.39 -3.63 -1.11
C ALA A 98 -0.16 -2.52 -0.20
N ASN A 99 -1.30 -2.76 0.46
CA ASN A 99 -1.95 -1.79 1.33
C ASN A 99 -1.36 -1.74 2.75
N PHE A 100 -0.04 -1.90 2.85
CA PHE A 100 0.72 -1.78 4.09
C PHE A 100 0.83 -0.32 4.54
N LEU A 101 1.09 -0.10 5.83
CA LEU A 101 1.33 1.21 6.42
C LEU A 101 2.76 1.32 6.93
N ILE A 102 3.53 2.26 6.39
CA ILE A 102 4.86 2.61 6.89
C ILE A 102 4.70 3.61 8.05
N ILE A 103 5.25 3.26 9.20
CA ILE A 103 5.43 4.16 10.35
C ILE A 103 6.92 4.25 10.70
N ASN A 104 7.28 5.19 11.58
CA ASN A 104 8.69 5.59 11.81
C ASN A 104 9.72 4.44 11.87
N GLN A 105 9.43 3.35 12.59
CA GLN A 105 10.37 2.23 12.79
C GLN A 105 9.75 0.87 12.45
N ALA A 106 8.58 0.87 11.81
CA ALA A 106 7.86 -0.36 11.51
C ALA A 106 7.01 -0.24 10.24
N VAL A 107 6.67 -1.38 9.67
CA VAL A 107 5.69 -1.48 8.60
C VAL A 107 4.59 -2.42 9.07
N LEU A 108 3.37 -1.92 9.13
CA LEU A 108 2.20 -2.73 9.42
C LEU A 108 1.74 -3.38 8.11
N VAL A 109 1.73 -4.71 8.07
CA VAL A 109 1.44 -5.49 6.87
C VAL A 109 0.10 -6.20 7.05
N PRO A 110 -0.89 -6.02 6.14
CA PRO A 110 -2.14 -6.75 6.25
C PRO A 110 -1.90 -8.25 6.00
N THR A 111 -2.58 -9.08 6.76
CA THR A 111 -2.58 -10.55 6.63
C THR A 111 -4.01 -11.07 6.62
N TYR A 112 -4.22 -12.21 5.95
CA TYR A 112 -5.55 -12.74 5.65
C TYR A 112 -5.76 -14.20 6.09
N GLY A 113 -4.80 -14.77 6.82
CA GLY A 113 -4.81 -16.21 7.12
C GLY A 113 -4.48 -17.07 5.89
N ASP A 114 -3.78 -16.47 4.93
CA ASP A 114 -3.41 -17.06 3.65
C ASP A 114 -1.95 -17.54 3.68
N PRO A 115 -1.59 -18.68 3.06
CA PRO A 115 -0.20 -19.11 2.97
C PRO A 115 0.77 -18.07 2.38
N ALA A 116 0.27 -17.18 1.52
CA ALA A 116 1.01 -16.06 0.93
C ALA A 116 1.34 -14.96 1.94
N ASP A 117 0.72 -14.91 3.12
CA ASP A 117 1.05 -13.94 4.19
C ASP A 117 2.56 -13.99 4.50
N VAL A 118 3.12 -15.20 4.59
CA VAL A 118 4.55 -15.42 4.87
C VAL A 118 5.42 -14.94 3.71
N THR A 119 5.01 -15.21 2.47
CA THR A 119 5.72 -14.76 1.27
C THR A 119 5.72 -13.24 1.18
N ALA A 120 4.59 -12.59 1.49
CA ALA A 120 4.46 -11.14 1.50
C ALA A 120 5.37 -10.50 2.55
N LEU A 121 5.38 -11.04 3.78
CA LEU A 121 6.29 -10.58 4.84
C LEU A 121 7.76 -10.71 4.44
N HIS A 122 8.17 -11.83 3.82
CA HIS A 122 9.54 -11.99 3.33
C HIS A 122 9.89 -11.01 2.20
N ALA A 123 8.97 -10.77 1.26
CA ALA A 123 9.18 -9.81 0.19
C ALA A 123 9.37 -8.38 0.75
N LEU A 124 8.50 -7.98 1.68
CA LEU A 124 8.57 -6.67 2.33
C LEU A 124 9.81 -6.52 3.23
N ALA A 125 10.30 -7.60 3.84
CA ALA A 125 11.52 -7.55 4.65
C ALA A 125 12.74 -7.18 3.81
N ASN A 126 12.79 -7.65 2.56
CA ASN A 126 13.82 -7.26 1.60
C ASN A 126 13.71 -5.80 1.13
N ALA A 127 12.51 -5.22 1.22
CA ALA A 127 12.24 -3.82 0.86
C ALA A 127 12.50 -2.87 2.04
N PHE A 128 12.28 -3.32 3.27
CA PHE A 128 12.39 -2.54 4.50
C PHE A 128 13.37 -3.15 5.50
N PRO A 129 14.67 -3.26 5.19
CA PRO A 129 15.65 -3.96 6.04
C PRO A 129 15.84 -3.34 7.42
N GLU A 130 15.48 -2.06 7.58
CA GLU A 130 15.63 -1.30 8.84
C GLU A 130 14.32 -1.17 9.64
N HIS A 131 13.20 -1.72 9.15
CA HIS A 131 11.91 -1.62 9.82
C HIS A 131 11.49 -2.95 10.43
N MET A 132 10.80 -2.89 11.57
CA MET A 132 10.07 -4.04 12.10
C MET A 132 8.82 -4.29 11.27
N LEU A 133 8.66 -5.48 10.70
CA LEU A 133 7.40 -5.87 10.08
C LEU A 133 6.42 -6.37 11.14
N ILE A 134 5.22 -5.80 11.17
CA ILE A 134 4.17 -6.16 12.12
C ILE A 134 2.95 -6.65 11.31
N PRO A 135 2.67 -7.96 11.29
CA PRO A 135 1.48 -8.48 10.61
C PRO A 135 0.21 -8.09 11.36
N ILE A 136 -0.82 -7.67 10.63
CA ILE A 136 -2.13 -7.28 11.15
C ILE A 136 -3.20 -8.10 10.43
N GLU A 137 -4.01 -8.86 11.18
CA GLU A 137 -5.17 -9.57 10.64
C GLU A 137 -6.18 -8.55 10.11
N CYS A 138 -6.46 -8.59 8.80
CA CYS A 138 -7.26 -7.58 8.10
C CYS A 138 -8.47 -8.17 7.37
N THR A 139 -8.82 -9.45 7.56
CA THR A 139 -9.99 -10.07 6.92
C THR A 139 -11.29 -9.35 7.27
N SER A 140 -11.40 -8.83 8.50
CA SER A 140 -12.55 -8.02 8.91
C SER A 140 -12.60 -6.63 8.25
N VAL A 141 -11.43 -6.06 7.94
CA VAL A 141 -11.31 -4.71 7.36
C VAL A 141 -11.65 -4.71 5.87
N ILE A 142 -11.18 -5.71 5.13
CA ILE A 142 -11.45 -5.83 3.68
C ILE A 142 -12.92 -6.04 3.34
N ARG A 143 -13.74 -6.55 4.28
CA ARG A 143 -15.20 -6.62 4.13
C ARG A 143 -15.88 -5.25 4.04
N GLN A 144 -15.20 -4.20 4.50
CA GLN A 144 -15.67 -2.81 4.34
C GLN A 144 -15.06 -2.15 3.09
N HIS A 145 -14.60 -2.93 2.11
CA HIS A 145 -14.06 -2.47 0.82
C HIS A 145 -12.82 -1.56 0.95
N GLY A 146 -12.14 -1.59 2.09
CA GLY A 146 -10.89 -0.87 2.35
C GLY A 146 -9.89 -1.76 3.09
N SER A 147 -8.64 -1.33 3.18
CA SER A 147 -7.60 -2.05 3.94
C SER A 147 -6.88 -1.10 4.90
N LEU A 148 -5.90 -1.59 5.65
CA LEU A 148 -5.22 -0.90 6.75
C LEU A 148 -4.78 0.52 6.42
N HIS A 149 -4.19 0.75 5.25
CA HIS A 149 -3.73 2.08 4.84
C HIS A 149 -4.89 3.06 4.66
N CYS A 150 -6.01 2.59 4.10
CA CYS A 150 -7.20 3.41 3.82
C CYS A 150 -7.83 4.01 5.09
N LEU A 151 -7.57 3.40 6.25
CA LEU A 151 -8.07 3.87 7.55
C LEU A 151 -7.13 4.87 8.25
N THR A 152 -6.01 5.25 7.61
CA THR A 152 -4.94 5.99 8.28
C THR A 152 -4.45 7.18 7.47
N MET A 153 -3.92 8.18 8.17
CA MET A 153 -3.21 9.29 7.56
C MET A 153 -2.03 9.71 8.43
N GLN A 154 -0.83 9.68 7.88
CA GLN A 154 0.38 10.09 8.57
C GLN A 154 0.50 11.62 8.65
N LEU A 155 0.91 12.12 9.82
CA LEU A 155 1.31 13.51 10.01
C LEU A 155 2.83 13.55 10.20
N PRO A 156 3.60 14.13 9.26
CA PRO A 156 5.03 14.30 9.43
C PRO A 156 5.39 15.03 10.72
N GLN A 157 6.56 14.73 11.28
CA GLN A 157 7.04 15.43 12.47
C GLN A 157 7.14 16.94 12.18
N GLY A 158 6.51 17.74 13.04
CA GLY A 158 6.45 19.21 12.88
C GLY A 158 5.24 19.73 12.10
N THR A 159 4.36 18.87 11.58
CA THR A 159 3.13 19.29 10.88
C THR A 159 2.12 19.96 11.80
N LEU A 160 1.99 19.50 13.04
CA LEU A 160 1.16 20.16 14.05
C LEU A 160 2.01 21.21 14.77
N ALA A 161 1.61 22.48 14.70
CA ALA A 161 2.25 23.55 15.45
C ALA A 161 2.26 23.19 16.95
N GLN A 162 3.42 23.33 17.62
CA GLN A 162 3.47 23.21 19.08
C GLN A 162 2.53 24.26 19.66
N GLY A 163 1.51 23.81 20.40
CA GLY A 163 0.47 24.67 20.93
C GLY A 163 1.01 25.86 21.71
N ALA A 164 0.33 26.99 21.54
CA ALA A 164 0.49 28.19 22.36
C ALA A 164 0.54 27.85 23.86
N PRO A 165 1.33 28.58 24.68
CA PRO A 165 1.41 28.31 26.10
C PRO A 165 0.03 28.42 26.74
N ALA A 166 -0.36 27.39 27.49
CA ALA A 166 -1.55 27.42 28.32
C ALA A 166 -1.39 28.54 29.37
N GLN A 167 -2.03 29.68 29.16
CA GLN A 167 -2.25 30.66 30.21
C GLN A 167 -3.22 30.03 31.23
N ARG A 168 -2.67 29.42 32.28
CA ARG A 168 -3.42 29.20 33.51
C ARG A 168 -3.40 30.52 34.29
N SER A 169 -4.41 31.36 34.07
CA SER A 169 -4.80 32.36 35.05
C SER A 169 -5.55 31.62 36.17
N GLY A 170 -4.80 31.22 37.21
CA GLY A 170 -5.41 30.95 38.50
C GLY A 170 -5.69 32.28 39.17
N ASP A 171 -6.92 32.77 39.04
CA ASP A 171 -7.43 33.78 39.95
C ASP A 171 -7.58 33.12 41.33
N THR A 172 -6.86 33.68 42.29
CA THR A 172 -7.07 33.50 43.72
C THR A 172 -8.35 34.21 44.13
N ASP A 173 -9.25 33.48 44.78
CA ASP A 173 -10.21 34.01 45.76
C ASP A 173 -10.02 33.23 47.07
#